data_AF-A0A954T1P7-F1
#
_entry.id   AF-A0A954T1P7-F1
#
_cell.length_a   1.000
_cell.length_b   1.000
_cell.length_c   1.000
_cell.angle_alpha   90.00
_cell.angle_beta   90.00
_cell.angle_gamma   90.00
#
_symmetry.space_group_name_H-M   'P 1'
#
loop_
_entity.id
_entity.type
_entity.pdbx_description
1 polymer ?
#
loop_
_entity_poly.entity_id
_entity_poly.type
_entity_poly.pdbx_seq_one_letter_code
_entity_poly.pdbx_strand_id
1 'polypeptide(L)'
;MSDCHSLVVAQNPKRRLSHHSIFLICWLGVVIAIAPSSVLKADNVFPTSEWETATPQEMQLDEAAIIEVANLLGGRGCIIKDGYLVHAWGDQKKRGDWLSSAKPVLSTLLFFALQEGLIDSVDQRVSDFDDRLMGKDREITFRHLGSMTSGYLRP
;
A
#
# COMPACT_ATOMS: atom_id res chain seq x y z
N MET A 1 -15.53 36.05 -88.14
CA MET A 1 -16.56 36.84 -87.44
C MET A 1 -17.28 35.87 -86.53
N SER A 2 -16.80 35.73 -85.28
CA SER A 2 -17.31 36.48 -84.10
C SER A 2 -18.60 35.82 -83.63
N ASP A 3 -18.85 35.36 -82.41
CA ASP A 3 -18.25 35.45 -81.06
C ASP A 3 -18.88 34.28 -80.25
N CYS A 4 -18.16 33.55 -79.39
CA CYS A 4 -17.98 33.75 -77.94
C CYS A 4 -19.15 33.30 -77.02
N HIS A 5 -18.78 32.49 -76.02
CA HIS A 5 -19.45 32.12 -74.74
C HIS A 5 -20.73 31.27 -74.73
N SER A 6 -20.62 30.04 -74.21
CA SER A 6 -21.10 29.72 -72.85
C SER A 6 -20.73 28.28 -72.41
N LEU A 7 -20.12 28.21 -71.23
CA LEU A 7 -19.83 27.00 -70.47
C LEU A 7 -21.12 26.39 -69.93
N VAL A 8 -21.37 25.10 -70.17
CA VAL A 8 -22.34 24.31 -69.41
C VAL A 8 -21.58 23.19 -68.71
N VAL A 9 -21.41 23.37 -67.40
CA VAL A 9 -20.90 22.38 -66.47
C VAL A 9 -21.96 21.30 -66.26
N ALA A 10 -21.67 20.07 -66.65
CA ALA A 10 -22.50 18.90 -66.35
C ALA A 10 -22.43 18.59 -64.84
N GLN A 11 -23.59 18.61 -64.18
CA GLN A 11 -23.72 18.30 -62.77
C GLN A 11 -23.60 16.78 -62.53
N ASN A 12 -22.62 16.39 -61.71
CA ASN A 12 -22.35 15.01 -61.29
C ASN A 12 -23.34 14.60 -60.15
N PRO A 13 -24.08 13.48 -60.25
CA PRO A 13 -25.03 13.08 -59.23
C PRO A 13 -24.31 12.66 -57.93
N LYS A 14 -24.52 13.44 -56.87
CA LYS A 14 -24.02 13.17 -55.51
C LYS A 14 -24.57 11.83 -55.01
N ARG A 15 -23.70 10.80 -54.97
CA ARG A 15 -23.95 9.57 -54.22
C ARG A 15 -24.08 9.92 -52.74
N ARG A 16 -25.29 9.82 -52.17
CA ARG A 16 -25.52 9.90 -50.72
C ARG A 16 -24.97 8.64 -50.07
N LEU A 17 -23.77 8.71 -49.51
CA LEU A 17 -23.32 7.75 -48.51
C LEU A 17 -24.08 8.04 -47.20
N SER A 18 -24.86 7.07 -46.73
CA SER A 18 -25.55 7.13 -45.45
C SER A 18 -24.52 7.10 -44.32
N HIS A 19 -24.56 8.11 -43.45
CA HIS A 19 -23.62 8.27 -42.34
C HIS A 19 -23.75 7.19 -41.25
N HIS A 20 -24.74 6.30 -41.36
CA HIS A 20 -25.03 5.25 -40.37
C HIS A 20 -24.17 3.99 -40.56
N SER A 21 -23.57 3.78 -41.74
CA SER A 21 -22.77 2.59 -42.03
C SER A 21 -21.29 2.74 -41.64
N ILE A 22 -20.81 3.95 -41.35
CA ILE A 22 -19.42 4.20 -40.92
C ILE A 22 -19.28 4.12 -39.40
N PHE A 23 -20.33 4.48 -38.65
CA PHE A 23 -20.30 4.43 -37.19
C PHE A 23 -20.37 3.01 -36.59
N LEU A 24 -20.87 2.03 -37.35
CA LEU A 24 -20.99 0.65 -36.87
C LEU A 24 -19.68 -0.16 -36.97
N ILE A 25 -18.75 0.24 -37.84
CA ILE A 25 -17.49 -0.47 -38.06
C ILE A 25 -16.40 0.01 -37.08
N CYS A 26 -16.46 1.27 -36.61
CA CYS A 26 -15.53 1.78 -35.60
C CYS A 26 -15.82 1.33 -34.15
N TRP A 27 -17.00 0.77 -33.86
CA TRP A 27 -17.34 0.33 -32.49
C TRP A 27 -17.07 -1.17 -32.24
N LEU A 28 -16.75 -1.95 -33.27
CA LEU A 28 -16.44 -3.38 -33.13
C LEU A 28 -14.93 -3.66 -32.93
N GLY A 29 -14.06 -2.66 -33.14
CA GLY A 29 -12.60 -2.82 -33.10
C GLY A 29 -11.92 -2.46 -31.77
N VAL A 30 -12.65 -2.02 -30.75
CA VAL A 30 -12.08 -1.53 -29.46
C VAL A 30 -12.47 -2.42 -28.26
N VAL A 31 -13.05 -3.60 -28.50
CA VAL A 31 -13.49 -4.51 -27.41
C VAL A 31 -12.47 -5.61 -27.11
N ILE A 32 -11.32 -5.65 -27.79
CA ILE A 32 -10.28 -6.64 -27.50
C ILE A 32 -9.26 -6.07 -26.51
N ALA A 33 -9.23 -6.70 -25.33
CA ALA A 33 -8.22 -6.64 -24.27
C ALA A 33 -8.34 -5.54 -23.20
N ILE A 34 -9.49 -5.42 -22.55
CA ILE A 34 -9.49 -5.26 -21.10
C ILE A 34 -9.71 -6.65 -20.53
N ALA A 35 -8.63 -7.43 -20.45
CA ALA A 35 -8.66 -8.63 -19.62
C ALA A 35 -8.89 -8.15 -18.17
N PRO A 36 -9.86 -8.72 -17.43
CA PRO A 36 -9.88 -8.53 -16.00
C PRO A 36 -8.56 -9.10 -15.47
N SER A 37 -7.68 -8.23 -14.98
CA SER A 37 -6.58 -8.66 -14.12
C SER A 37 -7.24 -9.34 -12.93
N SER A 38 -7.37 -10.65 -12.97
CA SER A 38 -7.63 -11.44 -11.77
C SER A 38 -6.48 -11.12 -10.85
N VAL A 39 -6.72 -10.22 -9.88
CA VAL A 39 -5.90 -10.11 -8.69
C VAL A 39 -6.01 -11.48 -8.06
N LEU A 40 -5.02 -12.35 -8.33
CA LEU A 40 -4.82 -13.53 -7.53
C LEU A 40 -4.77 -12.99 -6.10
N LYS A 41 -5.70 -13.46 -5.27
CA LYS A 41 -5.61 -13.28 -3.83
C LYS A 41 -4.28 -13.93 -3.46
N ALA A 42 -3.23 -13.11 -3.33
CA ALA A 42 -1.98 -13.59 -2.81
C ALA A 42 -2.34 -14.16 -1.44
N ASP A 43 -2.09 -15.45 -1.23
CA ASP A 43 -2.14 -16.00 0.11
C ASP A 43 -1.15 -15.16 0.93
N ASN A 44 -1.63 -14.56 2.01
CA ASN A 44 -0.76 -13.74 2.85
C ASN A 44 0.35 -14.65 3.38
N VAL A 45 1.59 -14.42 2.94
CA VAL A 45 2.75 -15.15 3.44
C VAL A 45 3.16 -14.51 4.75
N PHE A 46 3.13 -15.31 5.81
CA PHE A 46 3.61 -14.91 7.13
C PHE A 46 4.88 -15.70 7.46
N PRO A 47 5.84 -15.09 8.18
CA PRO A 47 7.03 -15.80 8.61
C PRO A 47 6.66 -16.98 9.52
N THR A 48 7.36 -18.11 9.36
CA THR A 48 7.29 -19.26 10.28
C THR A 48 8.57 -19.32 11.12
N SER A 49 9.15 -20.51 11.35
CA SER A 49 10.50 -20.61 11.90
C SER A 49 11.55 -20.03 10.96
N GLU A 50 11.28 -20.07 9.66
CA GLU A 50 12.10 -19.45 8.61
C GLU A 50 11.24 -18.50 7.78
N TRP A 51 11.87 -17.46 7.22
CA TRP A 51 11.20 -16.52 6.33
C TRP A 51 11.35 -17.00 4.89
N GLU A 52 10.23 -17.16 4.18
CA GLU A 52 10.28 -17.42 2.74
C GLU A 52 10.94 -16.26 2.00
N THR A 53 11.79 -16.58 1.02
CA THR A 53 12.56 -15.60 0.27
C THR A 53 12.07 -15.47 -1.17
N ALA A 54 12.16 -14.28 -1.72
CA ALA A 54 11.94 -14.01 -3.14
C ALA A 54 13.03 -13.07 -3.67
N THR A 55 13.35 -13.16 -4.95
CA THR A 55 14.29 -12.26 -5.61
C THR A 55 13.67 -10.87 -5.82
N PRO A 56 14.49 -9.80 -5.94
CA PRO A 56 14.01 -8.49 -6.37
C PRO A 56 13.15 -8.56 -7.64
N GLN A 57 13.56 -9.35 -8.62
CA GLN A 57 12.89 -9.49 -9.92
C GLN A 57 11.50 -10.13 -9.78
N GLU A 58 11.36 -11.21 -9.00
CA GLU A 58 10.06 -11.83 -8.70
C GLU A 58 9.12 -10.85 -8.02
N MET A 59 9.66 -9.96 -7.20
CA MET A 59 8.92 -8.93 -6.48
C MET A 59 8.73 -7.61 -7.25
N GLN A 60 9.21 -7.54 -8.51
CA GLN A 60 9.17 -6.35 -9.38
C GLN A 60 9.88 -5.14 -8.75
N LEU A 61 11.00 -5.38 -8.08
CA LEU A 61 11.84 -4.38 -7.45
C LEU A 61 13.16 -4.21 -8.22
N ASP A 62 13.69 -2.99 -8.19
CA ASP A 62 15.02 -2.68 -8.74
C ASP A 62 16.11 -3.13 -7.75
N GLU A 63 16.90 -4.12 -8.17
CA GLU A 63 17.99 -4.66 -7.38
C GLU A 63 19.08 -3.62 -7.07
N ALA A 64 19.38 -2.71 -8.01
CA ALA A 64 20.39 -1.68 -7.79
C ALA A 64 19.96 -0.72 -6.68
N ALA A 65 18.68 -0.32 -6.66
CA ALA A 65 18.11 0.52 -5.61
C ALA A 65 18.11 -0.18 -4.24
N ILE A 66 17.82 -1.49 -4.20
CA ILE A 66 17.90 -2.28 -2.96
C ILE A 66 19.32 -2.27 -2.39
N ILE A 67 20.33 -2.49 -3.24
CA ILE A 67 21.73 -2.48 -2.85
C ILE A 67 22.14 -1.08 -2.36
N GLU A 68 21.71 -0.02 -3.05
CA GLU A 68 21.95 1.36 -2.65
C GLU A 68 21.39 1.64 -1.25
N VAL A 69 20.14 1.26 -0.97
CA VAL A 69 19.51 1.40 0.36
C VAL A 69 20.30 0.65 1.44
N ALA A 70 20.70 -0.60 1.17
CA ALA A 70 21.47 -1.39 2.13
C ALA A 70 22.83 -0.73 2.46
N ASN A 71 23.51 -0.19 1.45
CA ASN A 71 24.77 0.53 1.62
C ASN A 71 24.60 1.86 2.38
N LEU A 72 23.55 2.63 2.08
CA LEU A 72 23.25 3.90 2.74
C LEU A 72 22.90 3.71 4.22
N LEU A 73 22.09 2.70 4.55
CA LEU A 73 21.71 2.40 5.93
C LEU A 73 22.86 1.76 6.72
N GLY A 74 23.69 0.96 6.04
CA GLY A 74 24.75 0.19 6.66
C GLY A 74 24.23 -0.72 7.78
N GLY A 75 25.12 -1.11 8.69
CA GLY A 75 24.74 -1.90 9.87
C GLY A 75 24.09 -3.23 9.48
N ARG A 76 22.80 -3.37 9.80
CA ARG A 76 22.01 -4.57 9.49
C ARG A 76 20.54 -4.24 9.27
N GLY A 77 19.91 -4.96 8.35
CA GLY A 77 18.50 -4.81 8.06
C GLY A 77 18.02 -5.81 7.01
N CYS A 78 16.76 -5.68 6.64
CA CYS A 78 16.14 -6.44 5.58
C CYS A 78 15.05 -5.64 4.87
N ILE A 79 14.69 -6.08 3.66
CA ILE A 79 13.54 -5.62 2.91
C ILE A 79 12.59 -6.79 2.77
N ILE A 80 11.33 -6.58 3.16
CA ILE A 80 10.25 -7.56 3.04
C ILE A 80 9.16 -6.96 2.16
N LYS A 81 8.66 -7.72 1.20
CA LYS A 81 7.53 -7.34 0.34
C LYS A 81 6.57 -8.52 0.18
N ASP A 82 5.28 -8.26 0.33
CA ASP A 82 4.20 -9.24 0.22
C ASP A 82 4.42 -10.51 1.06
N GLY A 83 5.08 -10.35 2.21
CA GLY A 83 5.38 -11.46 3.12
C GLY A 83 6.69 -12.20 2.84
N TYR A 84 7.42 -11.87 1.78
CA TYR A 84 8.70 -12.49 1.42
C TYR A 84 9.90 -11.63 1.83
N LEU A 85 10.95 -12.28 2.34
CA LEU A 85 12.26 -11.68 2.55
C LEU A 85 12.96 -11.51 1.20
N VAL A 86 13.09 -10.27 0.74
CA VAL A 86 13.68 -9.96 -0.57
C VAL A 86 15.19 -9.79 -0.50
N HIS A 87 15.65 -9.10 0.54
CA HIS A 87 17.06 -8.83 0.74
C HIS A 87 17.35 -8.65 2.23
N ALA A 88 18.52 -9.10 2.67
CA ALA A 88 19.03 -8.88 4.03
C ALA A 88 20.52 -8.54 3.96
N TRP A 89 20.97 -7.62 4.82
CA TRP A 89 22.37 -7.23 4.92
C TRP A 89 22.82 -7.18 6.38
N GLY A 90 24.10 -7.45 6.62
CA GLY A 90 24.66 -7.56 7.96
C GLY A 90 24.17 -8.81 8.73
N ASP A 91 24.66 -8.96 9.96
CA ASP A 91 24.35 -10.13 10.81
C ASP A 91 22.95 -10.02 11.45
N GLN A 92 22.01 -10.80 10.93
CA GLN A 92 20.63 -10.88 11.43
C GLN A 92 20.53 -11.56 12.81
N LYS A 93 21.50 -12.40 13.19
CA LYS A 93 21.49 -13.13 14.48
C LYS A 93 22.05 -12.30 15.64
N LYS A 94 22.72 -11.18 15.34
CA LYS A 94 23.24 -10.27 16.36
C LYS A 94 22.10 -9.82 17.30
N ARG A 95 22.37 -9.69 18.59
CA ARG A 95 21.41 -9.13 19.55
C ARG A 95 21.78 -7.68 19.85
N GLY A 96 20.78 -6.84 20.11
CA GLY A 96 20.98 -5.43 20.44
C GLY A 96 19.68 -4.78 20.88
N ASP A 97 19.79 -3.58 21.44
CA ASP A 97 18.63 -2.85 21.96
C ASP A 97 17.72 -2.39 20.82
N TRP A 98 16.42 -2.63 20.98
CA TRP A 98 15.40 -2.21 20.00
C TRP A 98 14.82 -0.82 20.32
N LEU A 99 15.12 -0.29 21.52
CA LEU A 99 14.69 1.03 21.99
C LEU A 99 13.19 1.29 21.72
N SER A 100 12.86 2.44 21.17
CA SER A 100 11.48 2.84 20.88
C SER A 100 10.78 1.96 19.85
N SER A 101 11.50 1.17 19.07
CA SER A 101 10.90 0.26 18.08
C SER A 101 10.15 -0.91 18.73
N ALA A 102 10.24 -1.09 20.05
CA ALA A 102 9.39 -2.02 20.80
C ALA A 102 7.94 -1.53 21.00
N LYS A 103 7.65 -0.23 20.79
CA LYS A 103 6.30 0.34 21.05
C LYS A 103 5.17 -0.33 20.27
N PRO A 104 5.31 -0.67 18.96
CA PRO A 104 4.27 -1.41 18.25
C PRO A 104 3.95 -2.76 18.90
N VAL A 105 4.93 -3.45 19.51
CA VAL A 105 4.68 -4.70 20.25
C VAL A 105 3.78 -4.44 21.46
N LEU A 106 4.03 -3.35 22.20
CA LEU A 106 3.18 -2.96 23.33
C LEU A 106 1.76 -2.60 22.88
N SER A 107 1.61 -1.91 21.73
CA SER A 107 0.29 -1.63 21.15
C SER A 107 -0.43 -2.91 20.72
N THR A 108 0.28 -3.89 20.13
CA THR A 108 -0.30 -5.19 19.80
C THR A 108 -0.79 -5.93 21.05
N LEU A 109 0.00 -5.93 22.13
CA LEU A 109 -0.41 -6.52 23.41
C LEU A 109 -1.63 -5.83 24.01
N LEU A 110 -1.75 -4.50 23.89
CA LEU A 110 -2.95 -3.77 24.29
C LEU A 110 -4.19 -4.23 23.51
N PHE A 111 -4.06 -4.48 22.20
CA PHE A 111 -5.15 -5.00 21.39
C PHE A 111 -5.50 -6.46 21.70
N PHE A 112 -4.54 -7.30 22.09
CA PHE A 112 -4.85 -8.62 22.64
C PHE A 112 -5.61 -8.52 23.96
N ALA A 113 -5.23 -7.61 24.86
CA ALA A 113 -5.97 -7.40 26.11
C ALA A 113 -7.44 -7.00 25.85
N LEU A 114 -7.72 -6.21 24.81
CA LEU A 114 -9.09 -5.90 24.37
C LEU A 114 -9.80 -7.14 23.81
N GLN A 115 -9.13 -7.87 22.92
CA GLN A 115 -9.70 -9.07 22.29
C GLN A 115 -10.03 -10.16 23.31
N GLU A 116 -9.21 -10.29 24.36
CA GLU A 116 -9.37 -11.27 25.42
C GLU A 116 -10.28 -10.78 26.56
N GLY A 117 -10.78 -9.54 26.50
CA GLY A 117 -11.66 -8.97 27.51
C GLY A 117 -10.97 -8.68 28.85
N LEU A 118 -9.64 -8.53 28.85
CA LEU A 118 -8.87 -8.11 30.03
C LEU A 118 -9.08 -6.61 30.34
N ILE A 119 -9.37 -5.83 29.30
CA ILE A 119 -9.83 -4.45 29.40
C ILE A 119 -11.05 -4.27 28.50
N ASP A 120 -12.00 -3.41 28.89
CA ASP A 120 -13.27 -3.23 28.18
C ASP A 120 -13.14 -2.30 26.97
N SER A 121 -12.21 -1.33 27.05
CA SER A 121 -12.01 -0.31 26.02
C SER A 121 -10.65 0.37 26.18
N VAL A 122 -10.11 0.91 25.09
CA VAL A 122 -8.96 1.83 25.15
C VAL A 122 -9.26 3.10 25.95
N ASP A 123 -10.54 3.45 26.12
CA ASP A 123 -10.98 4.60 26.91
C ASP A 123 -11.14 4.27 28.41
N GLN A 124 -10.88 3.03 28.82
CA GLN A 124 -10.83 2.64 30.23
C GLN A 124 -9.64 3.31 30.93
N ARG A 125 -9.82 3.69 32.20
CA ARG A 125 -8.79 4.36 33.00
C ARG A 125 -7.72 3.37 33.40
N VAL A 126 -6.45 3.79 33.33
CA VAL A 126 -5.33 2.97 33.78
C VAL A 126 -5.36 2.80 35.30
N SER A 127 -5.94 3.76 36.03
CA SER A 127 -6.11 3.70 37.48
C SER A 127 -7.05 2.60 37.95
N ASP A 128 -7.81 1.97 37.06
CA ASP A 128 -8.65 0.81 37.40
C ASP A 128 -7.79 -0.46 37.58
N PHE A 129 -6.52 -0.43 37.13
CA PHE A 129 -5.56 -1.54 37.18
C PHE A 129 -4.30 -1.22 38.00
N ASP A 130 -4.00 0.07 38.21
CA ASP A 130 -2.78 0.52 38.88
C ASP A 130 -3.05 1.69 39.83
N ASP A 131 -2.99 1.41 41.12
CA ASP A 131 -3.26 2.38 42.19
C ASP A 131 -2.15 3.43 42.36
N ARG A 132 -1.02 3.33 41.63
CA ARG A 132 0.07 4.32 41.72
C ARG A 132 -0.28 5.66 41.08
N LEU A 133 -1.29 5.71 40.21
CA LEU A 133 -1.76 6.95 39.59
C LEU A 133 -2.54 7.79 40.61
N MET A 134 -2.13 9.06 40.77
CA MET A 134 -2.67 9.99 41.77
C MET A 134 -3.16 11.29 41.14
N GLY A 135 -4.12 11.95 41.80
CA GLY A 135 -4.64 13.26 41.37
C GLY A 135 -5.15 13.22 39.93
N LYS A 136 -4.71 14.19 39.12
CA LYS A 136 -5.12 14.32 37.71
C LYS A 136 -4.73 13.12 36.83
N ASP A 137 -3.69 12.39 37.22
CA ASP A 137 -3.16 11.27 36.43
C ASP A 137 -4.06 10.03 36.50
N ARG A 138 -5.02 9.99 37.44
CA ARG A 138 -6.06 8.95 37.49
C ARG A 138 -7.01 8.98 36.29
N GLU A 139 -7.11 10.12 35.60
CA GLU A 139 -7.94 10.25 34.40
C GLU A 139 -7.21 9.79 33.11
N ILE A 140 -5.98 9.31 33.21
CA ILE A 140 -5.25 8.74 32.07
C ILE A 140 -5.91 7.43 31.65
N THR A 141 -6.21 7.31 30.35
CA THR A 141 -6.76 6.10 29.73
C THR A 141 -5.68 5.37 28.94
N PHE A 142 -5.95 4.11 28.55
CA PHE A 142 -5.03 3.39 27.65
C PHE A 142 -4.84 4.12 26.31
N ARG A 143 -5.87 4.81 25.80
CA ARG A 143 -5.78 5.67 24.62
C ARG A 143 -4.73 6.76 24.83
N HIS A 144 -4.79 7.48 25.94
CA HIS A 144 -3.80 8.53 26.24
C HIS A 144 -2.36 8.02 26.21
N LEU A 145 -2.10 6.82 26.74
CA LEU A 145 -0.77 6.21 26.67
C LEU A 145 -0.42 5.74 25.25
N GLY A 146 -1.32 5.02 24.59
CA GLY A 146 -1.10 4.45 23.26
C GLY A 146 -0.95 5.49 22.15
N SER A 147 -1.57 6.67 22.30
CA SER A 147 -1.45 7.80 21.37
C SER A 147 -0.50 8.90 21.83
N MET A 148 0.26 8.70 22.91
CA MET A 148 1.22 9.68 23.44
C MET A 148 0.59 11.05 23.80
N THR A 149 -0.63 11.05 24.32
CA THR A 149 -1.40 12.26 24.70
C THR A 149 -1.68 12.37 26.20
N SER A 150 -1.07 11.53 27.04
CA SER A 150 -1.23 11.56 28.50
C SER A 150 -0.58 12.77 29.19
N GLY A 151 0.32 13.48 28.49
CA GLY A 151 1.13 14.54 29.07
C GLY A 151 2.35 14.06 29.85
N TYR A 152 2.65 12.76 29.84
CA TYR A 152 3.90 12.23 30.40
C TYR A 152 5.08 12.48 29.47
N LEU A 153 6.16 12.96 30.06
CA LEU A 153 7.43 13.27 29.40
C LEU A 153 8.53 12.43 30.04
N ARG A 154 9.61 12.18 29.31
CA ARG A 154 10.84 11.73 29.97
C ARG A 154 11.38 12.88 30.82
N PRO A 155 11.77 12.62 32.09
CA PRO A 155 12.41 13.64 32.93
C PRO A 155 13.73 14.13 32.32
#